data_AF-A0A845GP70-F1
#
_entry.id   AF-A0A845GP70-F1
#
_cell.length_a   1.000
_cell.length_b   1.000
_cell.length_c   1.000
_cell.angle_alpha   90.00
_cell.angle_beta   90.00
_cell.angle_gamma   90.00
#
_symmetry.space_group_name_H-M   'P 1'
#
loop_
_entity.id
_entity.type
_entity.pdbx_description
1 polymer ?
#
loop_
_entity_poly.entity_id
_entity_poly.type
_entity_poly.pdbx_seq_one_letter_code
_entity_poly.pdbx_strand_id
1 'polypeptide(L)'
;MSEVNISDALIEFIGAFEVVFRYDWEYTKIMIGDEAAGATFLEPGLDDESEDWAARGALLERYRALVGAMQSQGLEPKFPFPQAQLQSLKGPA
;
A
#
# COMPACT_ATOMS: atom_id res chain seq x y z
N MET A 1 -22.05 1.47 8.01
CA MET A 1 -21.18 1.81 6.87
C MET A 1 -21.68 0.99 5.70
N SER A 2 -22.04 1.61 4.58
CA SER A 2 -22.35 0.90 3.34
C SER A 2 -21.14 0.03 2.97
N GLU A 3 -21.39 -1.19 2.49
CA GLU A 3 -20.32 -2.03 1.93
C GLU A 3 -19.57 -1.22 0.88
N VAL A 4 -18.25 -1.10 1.03
CA VAL A 4 -17.39 -0.47 0.03
C VAL A 4 -17.42 -1.37 -1.21
N ASN A 5 -17.88 -0.84 -2.33
CA ASN A 5 -17.86 -1.56 -3.59
C ASN A 5 -16.41 -1.70 -4.07
N ILE A 6 -16.01 -2.90 -4.49
CA ILE A 6 -14.67 -3.19 -5.01
C ILE A 6 -14.28 -2.28 -6.19
N SER A 7 -15.24 -1.92 -7.04
CA SER A 7 -15.00 -1.03 -8.19
C SER A 7 -14.57 0.36 -7.74
N ASP A 8 -15.26 0.92 -6.74
CA ASP A 8 -14.94 2.24 -6.20
C ASP A 8 -13.59 2.22 -5.49
N ALA A 9 -13.36 1.19 -4.65
CA ALA A 9 -12.07 1.02 -3.98
C ALA A 9 -10.90 0.84 -4.95
N LEU A 10 -11.12 0.15 -6.08
CA LEU A 10 -10.11 -0.01 -7.13
C LEU A 10 -9.82 1.33 -7.82
N ILE A 11 -10.85 2.10 -8.17
CA ILE A 11 -10.70 3.41 -8.79
C ILE A 11 -9.90 4.34 -7.87
N GLU A 12 -10.24 4.38 -6.59
CA GLU A 12 -9.53 5.20 -5.60
C GLU A 12 -8.09 4.73 -5.38
N PHE A 13 -7.84 3.42 -5.32
CA PHE A 13 -6.49 2.87 -5.22
C PHE A 13 -5.64 3.27 -6.42
N ILE A 14 -6.15 3.12 -7.64
CA ILE A 14 -5.41 3.53 -8.85
C ILE A 14 -5.17 5.04 -8.85
N GLY A 15 -6.13 5.85 -8.41
CA GLY A 15 -5.94 7.29 -8.25
C GLY A 15 -4.78 7.63 -7.30
N ALA A 16 -4.77 7.04 -6.10
CA ALA A 16 -3.68 7.25 -5.14
C ALA A 16 -2.34 6.73 -5.65
N PHE A 17 -2.33 5.61 -6.37
CA PHE A 17 -1.14 5.04 -6.99
C PHE A 17 -0.55 6.00 -8.02
N GLU A 18 -1.39 6.56 -8.89
CA GLU A 18 -0.99 7.56 -9.88
C GLU A 18 -0.43 8.82 -9.20
N VAL A 19 -1.01 9.29 -8.09
CA VAL A 19 -0.46 10.42 -7.33
C VAL A 19 0.98 10.16 -6.89
N VAL A 20 1.25 9.03 -6.22
CA VAL A 20 2.61 8.70 -5.73
C VAL A 20 3.59 8.50 -6.90
N PHE A 21 3.23 7.66 -7.87
CA PHE A 21 4.20 7.17 -8.86
C PHE A 21 4.29 8.01 -10.14
N ARG A 22 3.29 8.86 -10.43
CA ARG A 22 3.32 9.77 -11.58
C ARG A 22 3.57 11.22 -11.20
N TYR A 23 2.89 11.71 -10.15
CA TYR A 23 2.86 13.15 -9.85
C TYR A 23 3.82 13.56 -8.74
N ASP A 24 3.97 12.73 -7.71
CA ASP A 24 4.78 13.01 -6.52
C ASP A 24 6.15 12.31 -6.53
N TRP A 25 6.51 11.68 -7.66
CA TRP A 25 7.67 10.77 -7.74
C TRP A 25 8.97 11.40 -7.24
N GLU A 26 9.22 12.67 -7.55
CA GLU A 26 10.45 13.34 -7.12
C GLU A 26 10.55 13.49 -5.60
N TYR A 27 9.47 13.89 -4.94
CA TYR A 27 9.43 13.98 -3.48
C TYR A 27 9.42 12.57 -2.85
N THR A 28 8.66 11.68 -3.46
CA THR A 28 8.56 10.28 -3.08
C THR A 28 9.94 9.60 -3.00
N LYS A 29 10.82 9.83 -3.99
CA LYS A 29 12.22 9.35 -3.96
C LYS A 29 13.07 9.92 -2.84
N ILE A 30 12.84 11.16 -2.42
CA ILE A 30 13.61 11.80 -1.35
C ILE A 30 13.32 11.10 -0.02
N MET A 31 12.08 10.67 0.16
CA MET A 31 11.60 10.05 1.39
C MET A 31 11.83 8.54 1.44
N ILE A 32 11.85 7.86 0.28
CA ILE A 32 12.27 6.45 0.20
C ILE A 32 13.73 6.34 0.70
N GLY A 33 13.96 5.48 1.68
CA GLY A 33 15.26 5.23 2.30
C GLY A 33 15.45 5.84 3.69
N ASP A 34 14.48 6.61 4.21
CA ASP A 34 14.46 7.12 5.58
C ASP A 34 13.50 6.33 6.50
N GLU A 35 13.06 5.13 6.06
CA GLU A 35 12.12 4.33 6.83
C GLU A 35 12.78 3.66 8.05
N ALA A 36 11.98 3.44 9.11
CA ALA A 36 12.42 2.70 10.28
C ALA A 36 12.86 1.26 9.91
N ALA A 37 13.78 0.69 10.69
CA ALA A 37 14.25 -0.67 10.46
C ALA A 37 13.09 -1.68 10.48
N GLY A 38 12.95 -2.47 9.41
CA GLY A 38 11.87 -3.45 9.24
C GLY A 38 10.54 -2.87 8.74
N ALA A 39 10.45 -1.54 8.56
CA ALA A 39 9.27 -0.92 8.00
C ALA A 39 9.10 -1.27 6.51
N THR A 40 7.85 -1.32 6.08
CA THR A 40 7.46 -1.48 4.68
C THR A 40 6.36 -0.48 4.34
N PHE A 41 6.03 -0.35 3.07
CA PHE A 41 4.87 0.45 2.67
C PHE A 41 3.57 0.02 3.38
N LEU A 42 3.36 -1.29 3.57
CA LEU A 42 2.14 -1.84 4.19
C LEU A 42 2.17 -1.82 5.72
N GLU A 43 3.37 -1.90 6.28
CA GLU A 43 3.67 -1.96 7.71
C GLU A 43 4.74 -0.89 8.02
N PRO A 44 4.37 0.39 8.06
CA PRO A 44 5.31 1.51 8.13
C PRO A 44 5.96 1.69 9.51
N GLY A 45 5.38 1.14 10.57
CA GLY A 45 5.94 1.23 11.93
C GLY A 45 5.91 2.65 12.52
N LEU A 46 4.96 3.49 12.10
CA LEU A 46 4.78 4.87 12.57
C LEU A 46 3.56 4.98 13.48
N ASP A 47 3.61 5.88 14.46
CA ASP A 47 2.46 6.19 15.33
C ASP A 47 1.33 6.87 14.52
N ASP A 48 1.69 7.81 13.64
CA ASP A 48 0.81 8.35 12.60
C ASP A 48 1.29 7.85 11.23
N GLU A 49 0.59 6.85 10.71
CA GLU A 49 0.92 6.26 9.42
C GLU A 49 0.64 7.19 8.23
N SER A 50 0.03 8.37 8.44
CA SER A 50 -0.12 9.42 7.44
C SER A 50 1.06 10.40 7.41
N GLU A 51 1.88 10.45 8.47
CA GLU A 51 2.88 11.50 8.68
C GLU A 51 4.21 11.30 7.94
N ASP A 52 4.31 10.32 7.04
CA ASP A 52 5.56 10.15 6.30
C ASP A 52 5.29 9.96 4.81
N TRP A 53 5.93 10.83 4.02
CA TRP A 53 5.78 11.15 2.58
C TRP A 53 4.35 11.39 2.09
N ALA A 54 3.97 12.68 2.02
CA ALA A 54 2.77 13.28 1.40
C ALA A 54 1.67 12.31 0.92
N ALA A 55 1.89 11.63 -0.21
CA ALA A 55 0.87 10.79 -0.85
C ALA A 55 0.86 9.31 -0.39
N ARG A 56 1.84 8.85 0.39
CA ARG A 56 1.89 7.47 0.90
C ARG A 56 0.71 7.14 1.78
N GLY A 57 0.40 7.99 2.75
CA GLY A 57 -0.70 7.74 3.69
C GLY A 57 -2.01 7.50 2.96
N ALA A 58 -2.29 8.33 1.95
CA ALA A 58 -3.44 8.16 1.06
C ALA A 58 -3.37 6.82 0.29
N LEU A 59 -2.22 6.46 -0.30
CA LEU A 59 -2.08 5.18 -1.00
C LEU A 59 -2.29 3.98 -0.06
N LEU A 60 -1.78 4.05 1.17
CA LEU A 60 -1.88 2.97 2.17
C LEU A 60 -3.33 2.80 2.64
N GLU A 61 -4.03 3.90 2.90
CA GLU A 61 -5.46 3.92 3.20
C GLU A 61 -6.26 3.23 2.08
N ARG A 62 -6.06 3.64 0.82
CA ARG A 62 -6.80 3.07 -0.32
C ARG A 62 -6.44 1.64 -0.62
N TYR A 63 -5.17 1.24 -0.42
CA TYR A 63 -4.78 -0.16 -0.49
C TYR A 63 -5.57 -1.01 0.52
N ARG A 64 -5.63 -0.60 1.79
CA ARG A 64 -6.34 -1.34 2.84
C ARG A 64 -7.85 -1.39 2.59
N ALA A 65 -8.43 -0.30 2.08
CA ALA A 65 -9.84 -0.26 1.68
C ALA A 65 -10.13 -1.26 0.55
N LEU A 66 -9.27 -1.32 -0.48
CA LEU A 66 -9.41 -2.28 -1.58
C LEU A 66 -9.27 -3.72 -1.10
N VAL A 67 -8.27 -4.03 -0.28
CA VAL A 67 -8.10 -5.38 0.29
C VAL A 67 -9.31 -5.77 1.15
N GLY A 68 -9.84 -4.86 1.98
CA GLY A 68 -11.04 -5.11 2.76
C GLY A 68 -12.27 -5.39 1.90
N ALA A 69 -12.46 -4.62 0.82
CA ALA A 69 -13.56 -4.83 -0.13
C ALA A 69 -13.42 -6.13 -0.94
N MET A 70 -12.19 -6.58 -1.22
CA MET A 70 -11.94 -7.89 -1.82
C MET A 70 -12.31 -9.03 -0.85
N GLN A 71 -11.85 -8.93 0.40
CA GLN A 71 -12.08 -9.95 1.42
C GLN A 71 -13.57 -10.13 1.74
N SER A 72 -14.35 -9.04 1.80
CA SER A 72 -15.79 -9.13 2.03
C SER A 72 -16.54 -9.88 0.92
N GLN A 73 -15.94 -9.99 -0.27
CA GLN A 73 -16.45 -10.74 -1.42
C GLN A 73 -15.79 -12.12 -1.60
N GLY A 74 -14.97 -12.56 -0.64
CA GLY A 74 -14.25 -13.84 -0.73
C GLY A 74 -13.14 -13.84 -1.78
N LEU A 75 -12.63 -12.67 -2.15
CA LEU A 75 -11.52 -12.51 -3.08
C LEU A 75 -10.21 -12.29 -2.31
N GLU A 76 -9.13 -12.86 -2.84
CA GLU A 76 -7.78 -12.71 -2.29
C GLU A 76 -6.81 -12.18 -3.36
N PRO A 77 -5.77 -11.42 -2.96
CA PRO A 77 -4.71 -11.01 -3.87
C PRO A 77 -4.02 -12.21 -4.51
N LYS A 78 -3.84 -12.16 -5.84
CA LYS A 78 -3.04 -13.16 -6.55
C LYS A 78 -1.60 -12.68 -6.63
N PHE A 79 -0.69 -13.44 -6.01
CA PHE A 79 0.73 -13.14 -6.09
C PHE A 79 1.35 -13.70 -7.37
N PRO A 80 2.30 -12.99 -7.99
CA PRO A 80 2.98 -13.46 -9.21
C PRO A 80 3.99 -14.59 -8.95
N PHE A 81 4.26 -14.91 -7.67
CA PHE A 81 5.21 -15.93 -7.24
C PHE A 81 4.62 -16.84 -6.16
N PRO A 82 5.11 -18.08 -6.04
CA PRO A 82 4.76 -18.96 -4.91
C PRO A 82 5.16 -18.36 -3.56
N GLN A 83 4.43 -18.70 -2.51
CA GLN A 83 4.64 -18.16 -1.16
C GLN A 83 6.07 -18.38 -0.63
N ALA A 84 6.68 -19.53 -0.93
CA ALA A 84 8.07 -19.82 -0.56
C ALA A 84 9.07 -18.80 -1.16
N GLN A 85 8.82 -18.34 -2.39
CA GLN A 85 9.64 -17.32 -3.04
C GLN A 85 9.38 -15.93 -2.44
N LEU A 86 8.13 -15.61 -2.08
CA LEU A 86 7.82 -14.34 -1.41
C LEU A 86 8.58 -14.17 -0.10
N GLN A 87 8.71 -15.25 0.69
CA GLN A 87 9.46 -15.20 1.95
C GLN A 87 10.95 -14.89 1.74
N SER A 88 11.53 -15.35 0.62
CA SER A 88 12.93 -15.05 0.28
C SER A 88 13.15 -13.58 -0.15
N LEU A 89 12.09 -12.84 -0.46
CA LEU A 89 12.16 -11.41 -0.81
C LEU A 89 12.18 -10.50 0.42
N LYS A 90 11.73 -10.97 1.59
CA LYS A 90 11.98 -10.27 2.84
C LYS A 90 13.48 -10.36 3.10
N GLY A 91 14.18 -9.24 2.93
CA GLY A 91 15.63 -9.15 3.13
C GLY A 91 16.06 -9.55 4.56
N PRO A 92 17.37 -9.52 4.87
CA PRO A 92 17.82 -9.78 6.23
C PRO A 92 17.18 -8.77 7.20
N ALA A 93 16.69 -9.29 8.33
CA ALA A 93 16.16 -8.50 9.44
C ALA A 93 17.25 -7.70 10.16
#